data_AF-A0AAV4C432-F1
#
_entry.id   AF-A0AAV4C432-F1
#
_cell.length_a   1.000
_cell.length_b   1.000
_cell.length_c   1.000
_cell.angle_alpha   90.00
_cell.angle_beta   90.00
_cell.angle_gamma   90.00
#
_symmetry.space_group_name_H-M   'P 1'
#
loop_
_entity.id
_entity.type
_entity.pdbx_description
1 polymer ?
#
loop_
_entity_poly.entity_id
_entity_poly.type
_entity_poly.pdbx_seq_one_letter_code
_entity_poly.pdbx_strand_id
1 'polypeptide(L)'
;MVTCALALFGSAWVLQQSVAWTAVLYGVLLGNCVGVTLSVSFQIVTNWAPDKAAILVATSSGAATGLSIIENQLITAYVNPLNLKSTSYIGPQTFFSQAEILNRVPMAVIIYAAITLFLQVVGYTMISNPPPTSSDQQPSGNLDRSKMEIIEDKRDVDTFPAPLVTMENAPSANNQKQYGSVDGRNEILDNHSSSEPVSKSTGPVDHDIMNIGEKEVITSIQAGDVQKSWKPSEAIKTPVFYSVFMFGISIAYGLILKANYYKQFALLYIHNDNYLTLVGTLIPVMSTSSRILCGTCLDKGLLNIKDALVIALAINSVMSAFWYIAPQIDAVFYMILVLFLALTQGTAFVLLPTAAFHIFGPDYFSNNYGLLYTSFSVVGILSAIVVPPLLHALGWFWLFTSVSILSLVTIVMVIATNFKIG
;
A
#
# COMPACT_ATOMS: atom_id res chain seq x y z
N MET A 1 2.72 -6.99 -14.62
CA MET A 1 4.09 -7.17 -15.15
C MET A 1 4.14 -6.94 -16.66
N VAL A 2 3.49 -7.76 -17.50
CA VAL A 2 3.51 -7.62 -18.98
C VAL A 2 3.14 -6.21 -19.45
N THR A 3 2.06 -5.62 -18.91
CA THR A 3 1.62 -4.26 -19.27
C THR A 3 2.67 -3.19 -18.95
N CYS A 4 3.42 -3.34 -17.84
CA CYS A 4 4.46 -2.40 -17.44
C CYS A 4 5.67 -2.48 -18.39
N ALA A 5 6.07 -3.69 -18.75
CA ALA A 5 7.16 -3.90 -19.69
C ALA A 5 6.82 -3.37 -21.09
N LEU A 6 5.62 -3.67 -21.61
CA LEU A 6 5.16 -3.16 -22.91
C LEU A 6 5.16 -1.63 -22.95
N ALA A 7 4.79 -0.98 -21.84
CA ALA A 7 4.80 0.47 -21.71
C ALA A 7 6.22 1.05 -21.75
N LEU A 8 7.17 0.42 -21.05
CA LEU A 8 8.58 0.81 -21.09
C LEU A 8 9.18 0.61 -22.48
N PHE A 9 8.84 -0.46 -23.19
CA PHE A 9 9.30 -0.64 -24.57
C PHE A 9 8.66 0.37 -25.53
N GLY A 10 7.36 0.61 -25.38
CA GLY A 10 6.63 1.59 -26.19
C GLY A 10 7.13 3.02 -25.97
N SER A 11 7.68 3.33 -24.79
CA SER A 11 8.18 4.68 -24.52
C SER A 11 9.38 5.06 -25.38
N ALA A 12 10.20 4.10 -25.82
CA ALA A 12 11.31 4.33 -26.75
C ALA A 12 10.86 4.97 -28.08
N TRP A 13 9.64 4.66 -28.52
CA TRP A 13 9.04 5.24 -29.72
C TRP A 13 8.27 6.53 -29.41
N VAL A 14 7.47 6.52 -28.34
CA VAL A 14 6.65 7.68 -27.96
C VAL A 14 7.50 8.91 -27.60
N LEU A 15 8.68 8.71 -27.00
CA LEU A 15 9.62 9.81 -26.69
C LEU A 15 10.09 10.58 -27.92
N GLN A 16 10.13 9.91 -29.08
CA GLN A 16 10.53 10.54 -30.35
C GLN A 16 9.37 11.32 -30.99
N GLN A 17 8.12 11.00 -30.64
CA GLN A 17 6.94 11.58 -31.25
C GLN A 17 6.46 12.83 -30.50
N SER A 18 6.32 12.74 -29.17
CA SER A 18 5.80 13.86 -28.39
C SER A 18 6.10 13.74 -26.91
N VAL A 19 6.53 14.85 -26.31
CA VAL A 19 6.68 14.99 -24.86
C VAL A 19 5.35 14.78 -24.14
N ALA A 20 4.23 15.26 -24.71
CA ALA A 20 2.91 15.10 -24.11
C ALA A 20 2.48 13.63 -24.05
N TRP A 21 2.64 12.89 -25.15
CA TRP A 21 2.34 11.45 -25.16
C TRP A 21 3.27 10.65 -24.25
N THR A 22 4.53 11.07 -24.13
CA THR A 22 5.48 10.48 -23.18
C THR A 22 5.02 10.69 -21.74
N ALA A 23 4.58 11.91 -21.40
CA ALA A 23 4.04 12.21 -20.08
C ALA A 23 2.79 11.37 -19.76
N VAL A 24 1.89 11.19 -20.73
CA VAL A 24 0.70 10.34 -20.56
C VAL A 24 1.09 8.87 -20.34
N LEU A 25 2.01 8.34 -21.15
CA LEU A 25 2.45 6.95 -21.04
C LEU A 25 3.14 6.67 -19.69
N TYR A 26 4.04 7.56 -19.25
CA TYR A 26 4.73 7.43 -17.97
C TYR A 26 3.81 7.68 -16.77
N GLY A 27 2.95 8.70 -16.85
CA GLY A 27 2.06 9.06 -15.76
C GLY A 27 0.92 8.07 -15.58
N VAL A 28 0.13 7.84 -16.63
CA VAL A 28 -1.08 7.02 -16.54
C VAL A 28 -0.71 5.54 -16.56
N LEU A 29 -0.01 5.08 -17.58
CA LEU A 29 0.10 3.63 -17.81
C LEU A 29 1.19 3.00 -16.93
N LEU A 30 2.40 3.57 -16.91
CA LEU A 30 3.47 3.11 -16.03
C LEU A 30 3.15 3.38 -14.55
N GLY A 31 2.64 4.56 -14.21
CA GLY A 31 2.26 4.91 -12.84
C GLY A 31 1.26 3.93 -12.21
N ASN A 32 0.17 3.60 -12.93
CA ASN A 32 -0.80 2.62 -12.45
C ASN A 32 -0.18 1.21 -12.31
N CYS A 33 0.66 0.79 -13.25
CA CYS A 33 1.34 -0.51 -13.17
C CYS A 33 2.24 -0.62 -11.93
N VAL A 34 3.04 0.42 -11.66
CA VAL A 34 3.92 0.47 -10.49
C VAL A 34 3.08 0.47 -9.20
N GLY A 35 2.00 1.26 -9.15
CA GLY A 35 1.11 1.32 -7.99
C GLY A 35 0.51 -0.04 -7.63
N VAL A 36 -0.10 -0.74 -8.60
CA VAL A 36 -0.68 -2.08 -8.38
C VAL A 36 0.39 -3.09 -7.94
N THR A 37 1.56 -3.07 -8.59
CA THR A 37 2.64 -4.02 -8.26
C THR A 37 3.18 -3.80 -6.85
N LEU A 38 3.35 -2.53 -6.44
CA LEU A 38 3.81 -2.20 -5.08
C LEU A 38 2.80 -2.62 -4.02
N SER A 39 1.50 -2.33 -4.21
CA SER A 39 0.46 -2.71 -3.25
C SER A 39 0.38 -4.22 -3.05
N VAL A 40 0.40 -5.00 -4.13
CA VAL A 40 0.39 -6.47 -4.06
C VAL A 40 1.67 -6.99 -3.38
N SER A 41 2.83 -6.43 -3.72
CA SER A 41 4.10 -6.85 -3.11
C SER A 41 4.12 -6.60 -1.61
N PHE A 42 3.65 -5.44 -1.15
CA PHE A 42 3.56 -5.14 0.28
C PHE A 42 2.55 -6.04 0.97
N GLN A 43 1.39 -6.30 0.37
CA GLN A 43 0.39 -7.20 0.96
C GLN A 43 0.93 -8.63 1.16
N ILE A 44 1.63 -9.17 0.15
CA ILE A 44 2.28 -10.48 0.28
C ILE A 44 3.28 -10.45 1.43
N VAL A 45 4.13 -9.43 1.48
CA VAL A 45 5.16 -9.28 2.50
C VAL A 45 4.57 -9.16 3.91
N THR A 46 3.53 -8.34 4.10
CA THR A 46 2.89 -8.17 5.40
C THR A 46 2.17 -9.43 5.86
N ASN A 47 1.64 -10.23 4.93
CA ASN A 47 1.00 -11.51 5.26
C ASN A 47 2.01 -12.60 5.62
N TRP A 48 3.22 -12.57 5.06
CA TRP A 48 4.28 -13.54 5.39
C TRP A 48 4.86 -13.37 6.80
N ALA A 49 4.99 -12.13 7.26
CA ALA A 49 5.46 -11.84 8.61
C ALA A 49 4.88 -10.52 9.14
N PRO A 50 3.65 -10.56 9.70
CA PRO A 50 2.97 -9.38 10.24
C PRO A 50 3.80 -8.63 11.29
N ASP A 51 4.50 -9.35 12.16
CA ASP A 51 5.32 -8.78 13.24
C ASP A 51 6.58 -8.04 12.74
N LYS A 52 6.96 -8.26 11.48
CA LYS A 52 8.13 -7.64 10.84
C LYS A 52 7.72 -6.90 9.56
N ALA A 53 6.46 -6.46 9.51
CA ALA A 53 5.88 -5.85 8.33
C ALA A 53 6.69 -4.60 7.92
N ALA A 54 7.11 -3.75 8.85
CA ALA A 54 7.74 -2.48 8.49
C ALA A 54 9.14 -2.68 7.88
N ILE A 55 9.99 -3.56 8.42
CA ILE A 55 11.32 -3.83 7.86
C ILE A 55 11.24 -4.53 6.51
N LEU A 56 10.28 -5.45 6.31
CA LEU A 56 10.16 -6.17 5.05
C LEU A 56 9.57 -5.28 3.95
N VAL A 57 8.60 -4.41 4.28
CA VAL A 57 8.11 -3.35 3.37
C VAL A 57 9.23 -2.34 3.05
N ALA A 58 10.05 -1.99 4.04
CA ALA A 58 11.21 -1.14 3.84
C ALA A 58 12.25 -1.76 2.90
N THR A 59 12.53 -3.04 3.05
CA THR A 59 13.52 -3.75 2.24
C THR A 59 13.03 -3.95 0.80
N SER A 60 11.77 -4.34 0.61
CA SER A 60 11.17 -4.51 -0.72
C SER A 60 11.10 -3.19 -1.49
N SER A 61 10.69 -2.09 -0.85
CA SER A 61 10.70 -0.76 -1.49
C SER A 61 12.11 -0.21 -1.70
N GLY A 62 13.03 -0.51 -0.79
CA GLY A 62 14.42 -0.07 -0.82
C GLY A 62 15.22 -0.70 -1.96
N ALA A 63 14.96 -1.97 -2.31
CA ALA A 63 15.67 -2.69 -3.36
C ALA A 63 15.65 -1.95 -4.72
N ALA A 64 14.47 -1.46 -5.14
CA ALA A 64 14.33 -0.69 -6.37
C ALA A 64 15.12 0.63 -6.34
N THR A 65 15.17 1.29 -5.17
CA THR A 65 15.94 2.53 -5.00
C THR A 65 17.44 2.28 -5.00
N GLY A 66 17.91 1.19 -4.38
CA GLY A 66 19.31 0.77 -4.46
C GLY A 66 19.75 0.42 -5.89
N LEU A 67 18.89 -0.27 -6.64
CA LEU A 67 19.15 -0.63 -8.03
C LEU A 67 19.35 0.60 -8.94
N SER A 68 18.66 1.71 -8.65
CA SER A 68 18.77 2.96 -9.42
C SER A 68 20.21 3.49 -9.51
N ILE A 69 21.08 3.13 -8.56
CA ILE A 69 22.50 3.51 -8.58
C ILE A 69 23.19 2.85 -9.77
N ILE A 70 23.02 1.54 -9.92
CA ILE A 70 23.63 0.77 -11.01
C ILE A 70 23.01 1.18 -12.34
N GLU A 71 21.68 1.34 -12.38
CA GLU A 71 20.94 1.75 -13.58
C GLU A 71 21.39 3.13 -14.07
N ASN A 72 21.52 4.13 -13.19
CA ASN A 72 21.99 5.46 -13.57
C ASN A 72 23.40 5.41 -14.17
N GLN A 73 24.33 4.67 -13.55
CA GLN A 73 25.70 4.56 -14.07
C GLN A 73 25.73 3.86 -15.44
N LEU A 74 24.93 2.82 -15.63
CA LEU A 74 24.80 2.12 -16.92
C LEU A 74 24.22 3.04 -18.00
N ILE A 75 23.14 3.76 -17.70
CA ILE A 75 22.49 4.68 -18.64
C ILE A 75 23.46 5.81 -19.02
N THR A 76 24.13 6.43 -18.04
CA THR A 76 25.09 7.51 -18.31
C THR A 76 26.27 7.01 -19.15
N ALA A 77 26.85 5.85 -18.83
CA ALA A 77 27.97 5.28 -19.58
C ALA A 77 27.58 4.95 -21.03
N TYR A 78 26.34 4.51 -21.27
CA TYR A 78 25.84 4.22 -22.61
C TYR A 78 25.53 5.49 -23.41
N VAL A 79 24.77 6.42 -22.81
CA VAL A 79 24.28 7.63 -23.49
C VAL A 79 25.43 8.61 -23.73
N ASN A 80 26.26 8.85 -22.72
CA ASN A 80 27.33 9.86 -22.74
C ASN A 80 28.69 9.27 -22.31
N PRO A 81 29.28 8.33 -23.07
CA PRO A 81 30.54 7.67 -22.74
C PRO A 81 31.73 8.63 -22.68
N LEU A 82 31.68 9.73 -23.45
CA LEU A 82 32.74 10.74 -23.49
C LEU A 82 32.50 11.87 -22.48
N ASN A 83 31.46 11.76 -21.65
CA ASN A 83 31.06 12.75 -20.65
C ASN A 83 31.03 14.19 -21.20
N LEU A 84 30.46 14.35 -22.39
CA LEU A 84 30.30 15.66 -23.05
C LEU A 84 29.40 16.55 -22.20
N LYS A 85 29.63 17.86 -22.23
CA LYS A 85 28.84 18.85 -21.49
C LYS A 85 27.60 19.29 -22.28
N SER A 86 26.58 19.74 -21.57
CA SER A 86 25.38 20.35 -22.16
C SER A 86 25.72 21.63 -22.95
N THR A 87 25.03 21.84 -24.06
CA THR A 87 25.34 22.89 -25.04
C THR A 87 24.24 23.93 -25.21
N SER A 88 23.01 23.63 -24.78
CA SER A 88 21.86 24.54 -24.94
C SER A 88 21.27 24.94 -23.59
N TYR A 89 20.89 26.22 -23.49
CA TYR A 89 20.31 26.82 -22.29
C TYR A 89 18.92 27.37 -22.62
N ILE A 90 17.88 26.86 -21.97
CA ILE A 90 16.51 27.40 -22.07
C ILE A 90 16.10 27.84 -20.66
N GLY A 91 16.17 29.15 -20.42
CA GLY A 91 16.00 29.70 -19.08
C GLY A 91 17.06 29.14 -18.10
N PRO A 92 16.68 28.67 -16.90
CA PRO A 92 17.63 28.09 -15.95
C PRO A 92 18.00 26.63 -16.28
N GLN A 93 17.41 26.01 -17.30
CA GLN A 93 17.62 24.59 -17.62
C GLN A 93 18.69 24.38 -18.70
N THR A 94 19.54 23.38 -18.49
CA THR A 94 20.61 22.97 -19.40
C THR A 94 20.22 21.71 -20.16
N PHE A 95 20.35 21.71 -21.48
CA PHE A 95 20.01 20.60 -22.36
C PHE A 95 21.21 20.16 -23.20
N PHE A 96 21.28 18.86 -23.48
CA PHE A 96 22.17 18.32 -24.51
C PHE A 96 21.53 18.55 -25.88
N SER A 97 22.25 19.13 -26.83
CA SER A 97 21.79 19.30 -28.22
C SER A 97 22.62 18.51 -29.25
N GLN A 98 23.62 17.77 -28.78
CA GLN A 98 24.51 16.95 -29.61
C GLN A 98 23.76 15.72 -30.14
N ALA A 99 23.70 15.57 -31.46
CA ALA A 99 22.99 14.48 -32.13
C ALA A 99 23.46 13.09 -31.65
N GLU A 100 24.75 12.93 -31.33
CA GLU A 100 25.33 11.68 -30.81
C GLU A 100 24.70 11.23 -29.49
N ILE A 101 24.37 12.18 -28.60
CA ILE A 101 23.71 11.89 -27.33
C ILE A 101 22.23 11.59 -27.59
N LEU A 102 21.55 12.44 -28.37
CA LEU A 102 20.11 12.31 -28.63
C LEU A 102 19.77 10.98 -29.31
N ASN A 103 20.57 10.53 -30.28
CA ASN A 103 20.33 9.30 -31.01
C ASN A 103 20.48 8.03 -30.14
N ARG A 104 21.20 8.11 -29.01
CA ARG A 104 21.37 6.99 -28.08
C ARG A 104 20.23 6.88 -27.07
N VAL A 105 19.47 7.95 -26.84
CA VAL A 105 18.39 7.98 -25.83
C VAL A 105 17.33 6.90 -26.05
N PRO A 106 16.77 6.68 -27.27
CA PRO A 106 15.78 5.62 -27.47
C PRO A 106 16.31 4.23 -27.15
N MET A 107 17.55 3.94 -27.55
CA MET A 107 18.14 2.62 -27.28
C MET A 107 18.45 2.44 -25.79
N ALA A 108 18.83 3.50 -25.08
CA ALA A 108 19.00 3.46 -23.62
C ALA A 108 17.69 3.11 -22.90
N VAL A 109 16.55 3.64 -23.37
CA VAL A 109 15.22 3.30 -22.86
C VAL A 109 14.87 1.83 -23.11
N ILE A 110 15.23 1.28 -24.28
CA ILE A 110 15.04 -0.14 -24.59
C ILE A 110 15.89 -1.03 -23.67
N ILE A 111 17.17 -0.67 -23.45
CA ILE A 111 18.06 -1.39 -22.53
C ILE A 111 17.48 -1.37 -21.12
N TYR A 112 17.01 -0.22 -20.65
CA TYR A 112 16.32 -0.07 -19.37
C TYR A 112 15.10 -0.99 -19.28
N ALA A 113 14.21 -0.96 -20.29
CA ALA A 113 13.03 -1.81 -20.36
C ALA A 113 13.39 -3.31 -20.31
N ALA A 114 14.45 -3.74 -20.99
CA ALA A 114 14.91 -5.12 -21.00
C ALA A 114 15.46 -5.57 -19.63
N ILE A 115 16.26 -4.74 -18.97
CA ILE A 115 16.77 -5.02 -17.61
C ILE A 115 15.60 -5.12 -16.63
N THR A 116 14.67 -4.17 -16.67
CA THR A 116 13.49 -4.18 -15.79
C THR A 116 12.61 -5.41 -16.06
N LEU A 117 12.39 -5.80 -17.32
CA LEU A 117 11.64 -7.01 -17.67
C LEU A 117 12.31 -8.27 -17.12
N PHE A 118 13.65 -8.40 -17.27
CA PHE A 118 14.39 -9.53 -16.72
C PHE A 118 14.21 -9.63 -15.20
N LEU A 119 14.38 -8.53 -14.48
CA LEU A 119 14.20 -8.50 -13.03
C LEU A 119 12.75 -8.78 -12.61
N GLN A 120 11.76 -8.33 -13.38
CA GLN A 120 10.36 -8.65 -13.12
C GLN A 120 10.07 -10.15 -13.32
N VAL A 121 10.62 -10.79 -14.36
CA VAL A 121 10.46 -12.23 -14.61
C VAL A 121 11.11 -13.04 -13.48
N VAL A 122 12.33 -12.70 -13.09
CA VAL A 122 13.01 -13.34 -11.96
C VAL A 122 12.25 -13.12 -10.65
N GLY A 123 11.77 -11.90 -10.39
CA GLY A 123 10.97 -11.62 -9.20
C GLY A 123 9.67 -12.43 -9.17
N TYR A 124 8.99 -12.57 -10.31
CA TYR A 124 7.77 -13.36 -10.42
C TYR A 124 7.98 -14.84 -10.08
N THR A 125 9.06 -15.45 -10.58
CA THR A 125 9.33 -16.87 -10.30
C THR A 125 9.72 -17.13 -8.85
N MET A 126 10.10 -16.10 -8.10
CA MET A 126 10.46 -16.19 -6.68
C MET A 126 9.28 -15.91 -5.73
N ILE A 127 8.18 -15.31 -6.20
CA ILE A 127 7.03 -15.02 -5.34
C ILE A 127 6.35 -16.32 -4.92
N SER A 128 6.10 -16.45 -3.61
CA SER A 128 5.37 -17.57 -3.01
C SER A 128 4.21 -17.05 -2.17
N ASN A 129 3.11 -17.79 -2.16
CA ASN A 129 1.93 -17.43 -1.37
C ASN A 129 2.24 -17.59 0.13
N PRO A 130 1.82 -16.64 0.98
CA PRO A 130 1.92 -16.80 2.42
C PRO A 130 1.08 -18.01 2.89
N PRO A 131 1.43 -18.63 4.02
CA PRO A 131 0.61 -19.70 4.60
C PRO A 131 -0.80 -19.18 4.89
N PRO A 132 -1.85 -20.01 4.70
CA PRO A 132 -3.22 -19.60 4.94
C PRO A 132 -3.38 -19.15 6.40
N THR A 133 -4.00 -17.98 6.57
CA THR A 133 -4.27 -17.42 7.89
C THR A 133 -5.36 -18.27 8.56
N SER A 134 -5.41 -18.35 9.88
CA SER A 134 -6.46 -19.12 10.60
C SER A 134 -7.90 -18.67 10.27
N SER A 135 -8.09 -17.49 9.67
CA SER A 135 -9.34 -17.00 9.11
C SER A 135 -9.74 -17.60 7.75
N ASP A 136 -8.81 -18.25 7.03
CA ASP A 136 -9.09 -18.95 5.77
C ASP A 136 -9.56 -20.39 6.01
N GLN A 137 -9.53 -20.87 7.26
CA GLN A 137 -10.20 -22.11 7.63
C GLN A 137 -11.71 -21.84 7.78
N GLN A 138 -12.42 -21.76 6.66
CA GLN A 138 -13.79 -22.25 6.69
C GLN A 138 -13.73 -23.69 7.19
N PRO A 139 -14.52 -24.08 8.21
CA PRO A 139 -14.62 -25.48 8.55
C PRO A 139 -15.16 -26.17 7.31
N SER A 140 -14.30 -26.94 6.64
CA SER A 140 -14.71 -28.00 5.72
C SER A 140 -15.35 -29.10 6.57
N GLY A 141 -16.42 -28.75 7.27
CA GLY A 141 -17.31 -29.70 7.89
C GLY A 141 -18.10 -30.29 6.75
N ASN A 142 -17.96 -31.61 6.56
CA ASN A 142 -18.95 -32.40 5.86
C ASN A 142 -20.33 -32.01 6.40
N LEU A 143 -21.07 -31.18 5.67
CA LEU A 143 -22.45 -30.91 5.95
C LEU A 143 -23.18 -32.20 5.57
N ASP A 144 -23.44 -33.03 6.59
CA ASP A 144 -24.31 -34.18 6.46
C ASP A 144 -25.66 -33.69 5.91
N ARG A 145 -25.96 -34.13 4.68
CA ARG A 145 -27.09 -33.65 3.85
C ARG A 145 -28.47 -34.06 4.40
N SER A 146 -28.52 -34.56 5.63
CA SER A 146 -29.69 -35.19 6.25
C SER A 146 -30.45 -34.30 7.23
N LYS A 147 -30.03 -33.05 7.45
CA LYS A 147 -30.69 -32.11 8.39
C LYS A 147 -31.26 -30.84 7.74
N MET A 148 -31.45 -30.83 6.42
CA MET A 148 -32.02 -29.68 5.69
C MET A 148 -33.44 -29.95 5.18
N GLU A 149 -34.21 -30.74 5.91
CA GLU A 149 -35.66 -30.74 5.88
C GLU A 149 -36.12 -30.60 7.34
N ILE A 150 -37.21 -29.86 7.57
CA ILE A 150 -37.69 -29.38 8.87
C ILE A 150 -37.00 -28.06 9.30
N ILE A 151 -37.39 -26.96 8.66
CA ILE A 151 -37.90 -25.72 9.27
C ILE A 151 -38.37 -24.87 8.07
N GLU A 152 -39.59 -25.13 7.59
CA GLU A 152 -40.42 -24.09 6.97
C GLU A 152 -41.54 -23.82 7.97
N ASP A 153 -41.30 -22.84 8.85
CA ASP A 153 -42.36 -22.26 9.67
C ASP A 153 -42.58 -20.81 9.24
N LYS A 154 -43.87 -20.52 9.06
CA LYS A 154 -44.45 -19.34 8.43
C LYS A 154 -44.06 -18.07 9.16
N ARG A 155 -43.65 -17.04 8.41
CA ARG A 155 -43.85 -15.65 8.85
C ARG A 155 -44.41 -14.81 7.71
N ASP A 156 -45.54 -14.19 8.04
CA ASP A 156 -46.38 -13.33 7.23
C ASP A 156 -45.58 -12.16 6.63
N VAL A 157 -45.83 -11.89 5.34
CA VAL A 157 -45.39 -10.67 4.66
C VAL A 157 -46.65 -9.91 4.27
N ASP A 158 -46.83 -8.75 4.89
CA ASP A 158 -47.89 -7.79 4.59
C ASP A 158 -47.80 -7.32 3.12
N THR A 159 -48.91 -7.47 2.42
CA THR A 159 -49.09 -7.12 1.00
C THR A 159 -49.48 -5.64 0.86
N PHE A 160 -48.71 -4.86 0.10
CA PHE A 160 -49.22 -3.64 -0.55
C PHE A 160 -50.01 -4.04 -1.81
N PRO A 161 -51.20 -3.47 -2.09
CA PRO A 161 -52.03 -3.94 -3.19
C PRO A 161 -51.64 -3.29 -4.53
N ALA A 162 -51.52 -4.10 -5.58
CA ALA A 162 -51.62 -3.68 -6.96
C ALA A 162 -53.01 -4.05 -7.53
N PRO A 163 -53.54 -3.32 -8.55
CA PRO A 163 -54.96 -3.31 -8.86
C PRO A 163 -55.43 -4.53 -9.65
N LEU A 164 -56.67 -4.91 -9.38
CA LEU A 164 -57.49 -5.93 -10.02
C LEU A 164 -57.56 -5.78 -11.55
N VAL A 165 -57.27 -6.88 -12.26
CA VAL A 165 -57.86 -7.17 -13.57
C VAL A 165 -58.50 -8.56 -13.50
N THR A 166 -59.75 -8.58 -13.94
CA THR A 166 -60.81 -9.58 -13.80
C THR A 166 -60.69 -10.79 -14.73
N MET A 167 -61.32 -11.89 -14.27
CA MET A 167 -62.03 -12.93 -15.05
C MET A 167 -61.13 -13.95 -15.80
N GLU A 168 -61.37 -15.27 -15.85
CA GLU A 168 -62.55 -16.09 -15.54
C GLU A 168 -62.21 -17.59 -15.72
N ASN A 169 -62.79 -18.41 -14.83
CA ASN A 169 -63.13 -19.84 -14.85
C ASN A 169 -62.41 -20.87 -15.78
N ALA A 170 -62.02 -21.96 -15.11
CA ALA A 170 -61.78 -23.31 -15.64
C ALA A 170 -63.07 -23.96 -16.22
N PRO A 171 -63.01 -25.14 -16.89
CA PRO A 171 -62.89 -26.39 -16.13
C PRO A 171 -62.07 -27.52 -16.79
N SER A 172 -61.41 -28.30 -15.94
CA SER A 172 -60.85 -29.63 -16.23
C SER A 172 -61.93 -30.70 -16.07
N ALA A 173 -62.01 -31.65 -17.00
CA ALA A 173 -62.88 -32.81 -16.92
C ALA A 173 -62.09 -34.12 -16.76
N ASN A 174 -62.53 -34.89 -15.76
CA ASN A 174 -62.66 -36.34 -15.71
C ASN A 174 -61.44 -37.27 -15.65
N ASN A 175 -61.35 -37.88 -14.46
CA ASN A 175 -61.54 -39.33 -14.19
C ASN A 175 -60.54 -40.34 -14.77
N GLN A 176 -59.98 -41.15 -13.86
CA GLN A 176 -60.42 -42.53 -13.55
C GLN A 176 -59.25 -43.51 -13.33
N LYS A 177 -59.47 -44.38 -12.31
CA LYS A 177 -59.01 -45.78 -12.16
C LYS A 177 -57.63 -46.03 -11.51
N GLN A 178 -57.38 -47.05 -10.68
CA GLN A 178 -58.20 -48.11 -10.03
C GLN A 178 -57.23 -49.04 -9.25
N TYR A 179 -57.63 -49.50 -8.04
CA TYR A 179 -57.30 -50.74 -7.29
C TYR A 179 -55.83 -51.21 -7.11
N GLY A 180 -55.42 -51.88 -6.04
CA GLY A 180 -56.07 -52.53 -4.88
C GLY A 180 -54.94 -53.01 -3.91
N SER A 181 -55.14 -53.15 -2.59
CA SER A 181 -55.80 -54.24 -1.83
C SER A 181 -54.73 -54.89 -0.92
N VAL A 182 -54.77 -54.72 0.42
CA VAL A 182 -55.21 -55.73 1.45
C VAL A 182 -54.07 -56.72 1.80
N ASP A 183 -53.76 -57.16 3.02
CA ASP A 183 -54.24 -57.02 4.42
C ASP A 183 -53.12 -57.56 5.33
N GLY A 184 -53.27 -57.43 6.65
CA GLY A 184 -52.79 -58.46 7.58
C GLY A 184 -52.19 -57.98 8.90
N ARG A 185 -52.98 -58.06 9.97
CA ARG A 185 -52.68 -57.71 11.37
C ARG A 185 -52.17 -58.90 12.22
N ASN A 186 -51.82 -58.56 13.47
CA ASN A 186 -51.89 -59.29 14.75
C ASN A 186 -50.55 -59.81 15.31
N GLU A 187 -50.26 -59.92 16.62
CA GLU A 187 -50.78 -59.43 17.92
C GLU A 187 -49.76 -59.91 19.01
N ILE A 188 -49.44 -59.06 19.99
CA ILE A 188 -49.39 -59.23 21.48
C ILE A 188 -48.73 -60.47 22.16
N LEU A 189 -47.83 -60.26 23.16
CA LEU A 189 -47.94 -60.65 24.61
C LEU A 189 -46.60 -60.78 25.39
N ASP A 190 -46.45 -59.91 26.40
CA ASP A 190 -46.03 -60.07 27.82
C ASP A 190 -45.10 -61.19 28.32
N ASN A 191 -44.19 -60.82 29.26
CA ASN A 191 -44.12 -61.49 30.57
C ASN A 191 -43.31 -60.75 31.67
N HIS A 192 -43.81 -60.91 32.90
CA HIS A 192 -43.40 -60.37 34.23
C HIS A 192 -42.13 -60.96 34.86
N SER A 193 -41.49 -60.25 35.81
CA SER A 193 -41.31 -60.69 37.23
C SER A 193 -40.49 -59.70 38.08
N SER A 194 -40.69 -59.75 39.41
CA SER A 194 -40.32 -58.75 40.42
C SER A 194 -39.32 -59.28 41.49
N SER A 195 -38.69 -58.34 42.21
CA SER A 195 -38.16 -58.36 43.61
C SER A 195 -36.64 -58.53 43.91
N GLU A 196 -36.15 -57.57 44.72
CA GLU A 196 -34.83 -57.21 45.31
C GLU A 196 -34.40 -58.06 46.55
N PRO A 197 -33.31 -57.82 47.36
CA PRO A 197 -32.40 -56.65 47.49
C PRO A 197 -30.88 -56.89 47.80
N VAL A 198 -30.11 -55.77 47.91
CA VAL A 198 -29.09 -55.43 48.96
C VAL A 198 -27.73 -54.83 48.46
N SER A 199 -27.57 -53.54 48.77
CA SER A 199 -26.39 -52.72 49.14
C SER A 199 -25.17 -52.55 48.22
N LYS A 200 -24.88 -51.31 47.80
CA LYS A 200 -23.98 -50.34 48.49
C LYS A 200 -23.94 -48.98 47.75
N SER A 201 -23.76 -47.93 48.53
CA SER A 201 -23.82 -46.50 48.23
C SER A 201 -22.76 -45.98 47.24
N THR A 202 -23.13 -45.00 46.40
CA THR A 202 -22.71 -43.57 46.45
C THR A 202 -23.37 -42.81 45.29
N GLY A 203 -23.80 -41.55 45.53
CA GLY A 203 -24.79 -40.82 44.72
C GLY A 203 -24.38 -40.36 43.31
N PRO A 204 -25.32 -39.80 42.53
CA PRO A 204 -25.06 -39.32 41.18
C PRO A 204 -24.44 -37.92 41.22
N VAL A 205 -23.32 -37.78 40.51
CA VAL A 205 -22.69 -36.49 40.20
C VAL A 205 -23.42 -35.89 39.00
N ASP A 206 -23.93 -34.67 39.17
CA ASP A 206 -24.53 -33.85 38.11
C ASP A 206 -23.54 -33.64 36.96
N HIS A 207 -23.89 -34.12 35.76
CA HIS A 207 -23.08 -33.98 34.55
C HIS A 207 -23.37 -32.68 33.76
N ASP A 208 -24.18 -31.76 34.27
CA ASP A 208 -24.69 -30.62 33.51
C ASP A 208 -24.05 -29.25 33.81
N ILE A 209 -23.01 -29.18 34.65
CA ILE A 209 -22.33 -27.89 34.96
C ILE A 209 -21.00 -27.70 34.21
N MET A 210 -20.47 -28.74 33.56
CA MET A 210 -19.13 -28.70 32.96
C MET A 210 -19.07 -28.26 31.48
N ASN A 211 -20.19 -27.84 30.87
CA ASN A 211 -20.24 -27.50 29.44
C ASN A 211 -20.48 -25.99 29.15
N ILE A 212 -20.79 -25.20 30.18
CA ILE A 212 -20.95 -23.74 30.06
C ILE A 212 -19.58 -23.06 30.23
N GLY A 213 -18.77 -23.55 31.18
CA GLY A 213 -17.42 -23.04 31.42
C GLY A 213 -16.46 -23.30 30.28
N GLU A 214 -16.52 -24.46 29.60
CA GLU A 214 -15.60 -24.76 28.49
C GLU A 214 -15.93 -23.94 27.23
N LYS A 215 -17.20 -23.63 26.99
CA LYS A 215 -17.61 -22.74 25.88
C LYS A 215 -17.23 -21.29 26.13
N GLU A 216 -17.36 -20.78 27.36
CA GLU A 216 -16.89 -19.44 27.72
C GLU A 216 -15.36 -19.36 27.79
N VAL A 217 -14.68 -20.43 28.22
CA VAL A 217 -13.21 -20.51 28.25
C VAL A 217 -12.61 -20.64 26.84
N ILE A 218 -13.25 -21.38 25.93
CA ILE A 218 -12.81 -21.45 24.52
C ILE A 218 -13.10 -20.13 23.78
N THR A 219 -14.20 -19.44 24.10
CA THR A 219 -14.52 -18.12 23.51
C THR A 219 -13.60 -17.02 24.03
N SER A 220 -13.17 -17.09 25.29
CA SER A 220 -12.28 -16.08 25.89
C SER A 220 -10.78 -16.28 25.56
N ILE A 221 -10.37 -17.48 25.11
CA ILE A 221 -8.99 -17.75 24.70
C ILE A 221 -8.72 -17.31 23.23
N GLN A 222 -9.75 -17.05 22.42
CA GLN A 222 -9.60 -16.57 21.03
C GLN A 222 -9.78 -15.06 20.82
N ALA A 223 -10.04 -14.28 21.88
CA ALA A 223 -10.09 -12.82 21.79
C ALA A 223 -8.73 -12.19 22.11
N GLY A 224 -7.70 -12.54 21.33
CA GLY A 224 -6.62 -11.55 21.12
C GLY A 224 -7.26 -10.40 20.34
N ASP A 225 -7.21 -9.17 20.86
CA ASP A 225 -7.81 -7.95 20.26
C ASP A 225 -7.72 -8.00 18.73
N VAL A 226 -8.78 -8.46 18.06
CA VAL A 226 -8.83 -8.47 16.60
C VAL A 226 -9.01 -7.02 16.21
N GLN A 227 -7.89 -6.36 15.93
CA GLN A 227 -7.87 -4.97 15.52
C GLN A 227 -8.85 -4.80 14.35
N LYS A 228 -9.90 -4.01 14.57
CA LYS A 228 -10.94 -3.77 13.56
C LYS A 228 -10.30 -3.20 12.28
N SER A 229 -10.45 -3.91 11.18
CA SER A 229 -10.06 -3.41 9.85
C SER A 229 -11.10 -2.41 9.33
N TRP A 230 -10.64 -1.21 8.98
CA TRP A 230 -11.46 -0.11 8.51
C TRP A 230 -11.65 -0.18 7.00
N LYS A 231 -12.90 -0.07 6.56
CA LYS A 231 -13.19 0.05 5.12
C LYS A 231 -12.65 1.38 4.59
N PRO A 232 -12.31 1.48 3.30
CA PRO A 232 -11.79 2.73 2.72
C PRO A 232 -12.70 3.93 2.93
N SER A 233 -14.02 3.75 2.83
CA SER A 233 -15.01 4.80 3.07
C SER A 233 -15.12 5.24 4.53
N GLU A 234 -14.68 4.41 5.47
CA GLU A 234 -14.62 4.73 6.90
C GLU A 234 -13.26 5.36 7.24
N ALA A 235 -12.17 4.82 6.69
CA ALA A 235 -10.81 5.33 6.88
C ALA A 235 -10.71 6.82 6.50
N ILE A 236 -11.25 7.22 5.33
CA ILE A 236 -11.25 8.63 4.87
C ILE A 236 -12.07 9.58 5.75
N LYS A 237 -12.92 9.07 6.63
CA LYS A 237 -13.69 9.91 7.58
C LYS A 237 -12.92 10.15 8.87
N THR A 238 -11.83 9.42 9.10
CA THR A 238 -11.02 9.56 10.31
C THR A 238 -10.06 10.76 10.19
N PRO A 239 -9.82 11.51 11.28
CA PRO A 239 -8.84 12.60 11.26
C PRO A 239 -7.41 12.09 11.05
N VAL A 240 -7.10 10.86 11.48
CA VAL A 240 -5.79 10.22 11.31
C VAL A 240 -5.45 10.06 9.83
N PHE A 241 -6.43 9.69 9.00
CA PHE A 241 -6.24 9.59 7.56
C PHE A 241 -5.70 10.89 6.97
N TYR A 242 -6.31 12.04 7.29
CA TYR A 242 -5.87 13.33 6.77
C TYR A 242 -4.49 13.74 7.29
N SER A 243 -4.14 13.39 8.52
CA SER A 243 -2.80 13.67 9.08
C SER A 243 -1.71 12.86 8.38
N VAL A 244 -1.95 11.58 8.11
CA VAL A 244 -1.02 10.73 7.34
C VAL A 244 -0.98 11.15 5.87
N PHE A 245 -2.12 11.57 5.30
CA PHE A 245 -2.21 12.07 3.93
C PHE A 245 -1.43 13.37 3.75
N MET A 246 -1.56 14.32 4.69
CA MET A 246 -0.80 15.58 4.69
C MET A 246 0.69 15.35 4.92
N PHE A 247 1.06 14.37 5.74
CA PHE A 247 2.45 13.90 5.82
C PHE A 247 2.97 13.47 4.44
N GLY A 248 2.20 12.65 3.72
CA GLY A 248 2.52 12.22 2.37
C GLY A 248 2.70 13.41 1.41
N ILE A 249 1.81 14.40 1.45
CA ILE A 249 1.91 15.63 0.64
C ILE A 249 3.22 16.39 0.97
N SER A 250 3.48 16.63 2.26
CA SER A 250 4.62 17.43 2.71
C SER A 250 5.95 16.81 2.31
N ILE A 251 6.13 15.51 2.56
CA ILE A 251 7.35 14.80 2.18
C ILE A 251 7.49 14.67 0.67
N ALA A 252 6.41 14.37 -0.07
CA ALA A 252 6.45 14.28 -1.53
C ALA A 252 6.85 15.61 -2.18
N TYR A 253 6.39 16.74 -1.64
CA TYR A 253 6.75 18.06 -2.17
C TYR A 253 8.26 18.34 -2.03
N GLY A 254 8.82 18.09 -0.84
CA GLY A 254 10.27 18.18 -0.62
C GLY A 254 11.07 17.21 -1.49
N LEU A 255 10.56 15.98 -1.68
CA LEU A 255 11.19 14.96 -2.51
C LEU A 255 11.25 15.37 -3.99
N ILE A 256 10.14 15.89 -4.54
CA ILE A 256 10.08 16.38 -5.92
C ILE A 256 11.02 17.56 -6.14
N LEU A 257 11.04 18.52 -5.22
CA LEU A 257 11.97 19.65 -5.34
C LEU A 257 13.43 19.18 -5.29
N LYS A 258 13.77 18.26 -4.38
CA LYS A 258 15.13 17.73 -4.29
C LYS A 258 15.50 16.98 -5.55
N ALA A 259 14.65 16.10 -6.05
CA ALA A 259 14.91 15.32 -7.25
C ALA A 259 15.22 16.20 -8.48
N ASN A 260 14.49 17.31 -8.64
CA ASN A 260 14.62 18.16 -9.82
C ASN A 260 15.68 19.27 -9.67
N TYR A 261 15.84 19.84 -8.48
CA TYR A 261 16.54 21.12 -8.31
C TYR A 261 17.80 21.07 -7.47
N TYR A 262 18.13 19.97 -6.77
CA TYR A 262 19.33 19.95 -5.91
C TYR A 262 20.59 20.31 -6.71
N LYS A 263 20.87 19.60 -7.81
CA LYS A 263 22.04 19.83 -8.65
C LYS A 263 21.97 21.20 -9.35
N GLN A 264 20.80 21.55 -9.89
CA GLN A 264 20.60 22.81 -10.61
C GLN A 264 20.86 24.03 -9.72
N PHE A 265 20.34 24.02 -8.49
CA PHE A 265 20.57 25.09 -7.53
C PHE A 265 22.02 25.12 -7.04
N ALA A 266 22.61 23.96 -6.75
CA ALA A 266 23.97 23.87 -6.23
C ALA A 266 25.03 24.39 -7.21
N LEU A 267 24.82 24.21 -8.53
CA LEU A 267 25.73 24.69 -9.57
C LEU A 267 25.90 26.22 -9.59
N LEU A 268 24.99 26.97 -8.96
CA LEU A 268 25.10 28.43 -8.81
C LEU A 268 26.25 28.84 -7.88
N TYR A 269 26.68 27.96 -6.98
CA TYR A 269 27.72 28.25 -5.97
C TYR A 269 28.88 27.24 -6.01
N ILE A 270 28.61 25.97 -6.35
CA ILE A 270 29.58 24.88 -6.37
C ILE A 270 29.85 24.49 -7.83
N HIS A 271 30.92 25.04 -8.41
CA HIS A 271 31.32 24.78 -9.80
C HIS A 271 32.07 23.46 -10.01
N ASN A 272 31.70 22.40 -9.29
CA ASN A 272 32.27 21.07 -9.42
C ASN A 272 31.16 20.04 -9.72
N ASP A 273 30.93 19.80 -11.01
CA ASP A 273 29.86 18.90 -11.46
C ASP A 273 30.08 17.44 -11.05
N ASN A 274 31.35 17.00 -11.00
CA ASN A 274 31.71 15.65 -10.55
C ASN A 274 31.35 15.47 -9.07
N TYR A 275 31.59 16.49 -8.25
CA TYR A 275 31.20 16.48 -6.84
C TYR A 275 29.68 16.38 -6.68
N LEU A 276 28.91 17.21 -7.39
CA LEU A 276 27.44 17.16 -7.32
C LEU A 276 26.85 15.85 -7.88
N THR A 277 27.52 15.24 -8.85
CA THR A 277 27.17 13.91 -9.35
C THR A 277 27.43 12.83 -8.29
N LEU A 278 28.53 12.91 -7.54
CA LEU A 278 28.78 12.05 -6.38
C LEU A 278 27.71 12.22 -5.29
N VAL A 279 27.28 13.46 -5.00
CA VAL A 279 26.15 13.69 -4.08
C VAL A 279 24.90 12.97 -4.62
N GLY A 280 24.65 13.07 -5.92
CA GLY A 280 23.56 12.38 -6.61
C GLY A 280 23.57 10.86 -6.44
N THR A 281 24.73 10.21 -6.52
CA THR A 281 24.84 8.75 -6.35
C THR A 281 24.68 8.30 -4.90
N LEU A 282 24.97 9.17 -3.93
CA LEU A 282 24.79 8.89 -2.50
C LEU A 282 23.33 9.09 -2.01
N ILE A 283 22.53 9.90 -2.71
CA ILE A 283 21.12 10.14 -2.35
C ILE A 283 20.30 8.83 -2.27
N PRO A 284 20.31 7.93 -3.28
CA PRO A 284 19.57 6.67 -3.21
C PRO A 284 20.07 5.73 -2.10
N VAL A 285 21.39 5.72 -1.83
CA VAL A 285 21.98 4.95 -0.73
C VAL A 285 21.39 5.39 0.60
N MET A 286 21.45 6.70 0.88
CA MET A 286 20.91 7.26 2.11
C MET A 286 19.40 7.08 2.24
N SER A 287 18.66 7.21 1.13
CA SER A 287 17.21 6.96 1.11
C SER A 287 16.87 5.49 1.38
N THR A 288 17.68 4.55 0.92
CA THR A 288 17.47 3.12 1.15
C THR A 288 17.80 2.74 2.60
N SER A 289 18.94 3.23 3.11
CA SER A 289 19.36 3.04 4.50
C SER A 289 18.31 3.57 5.49
N SER A 290 17.73 4.74 5.22
CA SER A 290 16.74 5.33 6.11
C SER A 290 15.46 4.52 6.19
N ARG A 291 15.04 3.87 5.09
CA ARG A 291 13.88 2.95 5.10
C ARG A 291 14.14 1.77 6.01
N ILE A 292 15.28 1.11 5.86
CA ILE A 292 15.64 -0.08 6.66
C ILE A 292 15.73 0.30 8.14
N LEU A 293 16.37 1.43 8.46
CA LEU A 293 16.47 1.93 9.83
C LEU A 293 15.09 2.26 10.41
N CYS A 294 14.26 2.99 9.67
CA CYS A 294 12.91 3.37 10.11
C CYS A 294 12.03 2.12 10.33
N GLY A 295 12.03 1.19 9.38
CA GLY A 295 11.29 -0.08 9.51
C GLY A 295 11.73 -0.89 10.72
N THR A 296 13.05 -1.00 10.95
CA THR A 296 13.59 -1.70 12.13
C THR A 296 13.21 -1.01 13.45
N CYS A 297 13.23 0.32 13.49
CA CYS A 297 12.84 1.08 14.68
C CYS A 297 11.35 0.91 15.01
N LEU A 298 10.49 0.82 13.99
CA LEU A 298 9.06 0.58 14.15
C LEU A 298 8.78 -0.84 14.64
N ASP A 299 9.37 -1.85 14.01
CA ASP A 299 9.15 -3.26 14.37
C ASP A 299 9.67 -3.60 15.77
N LYS A 300 10.77 -2.97 16.22
CA LYS A 300 11.30 -3.15 17.59
C LYS A 300 10.53 -2.34 18.64
N GLY A 301 9.52 -1.56 18.25
CA GLY A 301 8.75 -0.71 19.16
C GLY A 301 9.54 0.46 19.76
N LEU A 302 10.69 0.86 19.16
CA LEU A 302 11.44 2.03 19.61
C LEU A 302 10.69 3.33 19.30
N LEU A 303 9.91 3.33 18.22
CA LEU A 303 9.13 4.47 17.77
C LEU A 303 7.69 4.05 17.48
N ASN A 304 6.74 4.85 17.92
CA ASN A 304 5.37 4.74 17.40
C ASN A 304 5.28 5.39 16.02
N ILE A 305 4.25 5.05 15.25
CA ILE A 305 4.01 5.64 13.92
C ILE A 305 3.89 7.17 14.03
N LYS A 306 3.15 7.67 15.03
CA LYS A 306 3.00 9.11 15.27
C LYS A 306 4.34 9.81 15.52
N ASP A 307 5.19 9.23 16.37
CA ASP A 307 6.50 9.78 16.70
C ASP A 307 7.42 9.79 15.47
N ALA A 308 7.41 8.71 14.69
CA ALA A 308 8.20 8.60 13.47
C ALA A 308 7.77 9.63 12.40
N LEU A 309 6.47 9.89 12.24
CA LEU A 309 5.95 10.93 11.35
C LEU A 309 6.44 12.33 11.78
N VAL A 310 6.35 12.65 13.08
CA VAL A 310 6.79 13.94 13.62
C VAL A 310 8.30 14.13 13.45
N ILE A 311 9.11 13.11 13.77
CA ILE A 311 10.57 13.15 13.61
C ILE A 311 10.94 13.38 12.14
N ALA A 312 10.33 12.64 11.22
CA ALA A 312 10.60 12.79 9.79
C ALA A 312 10.26 14.20 9.29
N LEU A 313 9.10 14.74 9.68
CA LEU A 313 8.71 16.10 9.30
C LEU A 313 9.60 17.18 9.93
N ALA A 314 10.01 17.00 11.19
CA ALA A 314 10.89 17.94 11.88
C ALA A 314 12.26 18.03 11.18
N ILE A 315 12.86 16.88 10.88
CA ILE A 315 14.13 16.82 10.14
C ILE A 315 13.93 17.43 8.74
N ASN A 316 12.85 17.09 8.02
CA ASN A 316 12.59 17.64 6.70
C ASN A 316 12.42 19.17 6.73
N SER A 317 11.74 19.71 7.74
CA SER A 317 11.55 21.15 7.92
C SER A 317 12.87 21.86 8.14
N VAL A 318 13.66 21.41 9.11
CA VAL A 318 14.95 22.03 9.44
C VAL A 318 15.89 21.97 8.24
N MET A 319 16.06 20.80 7.63
CA MET A 319 16.94 20.66 6.47
C MET A 319 16.48 21.51 5.28
N SER A 320 15.16 21.61 5.02
CA SER A 320 14.64 22.46 3.94
C SER A 320 14.84 23.95 4.21
N ALA A 321 14.77 24.39 5.47
CA ALA A 321 15.01 25.79 5.84
C ALA A 321 16.46 26.22 5.59
N PHE A 322 17.43 25.34 5.86
CA PHE A 322 18.85 25.61 5.64
C PHE A 322 19.30 25.41 4.18
N TRP A 323 18.45 24.82 3.34
CA TRP A 323 18.84 24.40 2.00
C TRP A 323 19.32 25.55 1.11
N TYR A 324 18.68 26.73 1.20
CA TYR A 324 19.07 27.91 0.43
C TYR A 324 20.50 28.40 0.77
N ILE A 325 20.85 28.38 2.05
CA ILE A 325 22.10 28.97 2.56
C ILE A 325 23.26 27.97 2.43
N ALA A 326 22.97 26.67 2.51
CA ALA A 326 24.01 25.64 2.59
C ALA A 326 25.08 25.66 1.47
N PRO A 327 24.75 25.78 0.17
CA PRO A 327 25.79 25.78 -0.87
C PRO A 327 26.60 27.09 -0.91
N GLN A 328 26.13 28.14 -0.22
CA GLN A 328 26.83 29.43 -0.10
C GLN A 328 27.92 29.38 0.97
N ILE A 329 27.78 28.50 1.96
CA ILE A 329 28.72 28.33 3.06
C ILE A 329 29.85 27.40 2.64
N ASP A 330 29.51 26.16 2.30
CA ASP A 330 30.49 25.12 2.00
C ASP A 330 29.88 23.94 1.23
N ALA A 331 30.68 23.32 0.37
CA ALA A 331 30.26 22.21 -0.47
C ALA A 331 29.97 20.92 0.34
N VAL A 332 30.75 20.65 1.40
CA VAL A 332 30.56 19.50 2.28
C VAL A 332 29.29 19.68 3.11
N PHE A 333 29.07 20.89 3.64
CA PHE A 333 27.83 21.21 4.35
C PHE A 333 26.60 21.01 3.47
N TYR A 334 26.63 21.46 2.21
CA TYR A 334 25.56 21.21 1.24
C TYR A 334 25.31 19.73 1.00
N MET A 335 26.36 18.93 0.80
CA MET A 335 26.22 17.48 0.63
C MET A 335 25.55 16.84 1.84
N ILE A 336 26.04 17.13 3.06
CA ILE A 336 25.46 16.59 4.29
C ILE A 336 23.97 16.93 4.36
N LEU A 337 23.60 18.20 4.12
CA LEU A 337 22.21 18.63 4.15
C LEU A 337 21.34 17.85 3.14
N VAL A 338 21.79 17.70 1.90
CA VAL A 338 21.02 16.97 0.86
C VAL A 338 20.90 15.49 1.18
N LEU A 339 21.93 14.89 1.78
CA LEU A 339 21.89 13.49 2.23
C LEU A 339 20.93 13.30 3.42
N PHE A 340 20.85 14.26 4.34
CA PHE A 340 19.84 14.24 5.41
C PHE A 340 18.42 14.46 4.88
N LEU A 341 18.23 15.31 3.85
CA LEU A 341 16.95 15.39 3.12
C LEU A 341 16.59 14.04 2.49
N ALA A 342 17.57 13.34 1.89
CA ALA A 342 17.33 12.02 1.32
C ALA A 342 16.98 10.96 2.37
N LEU A 343 17.64 11.01 3.53
CA LEU A 343 17.33 10.15 4.67
C LEU A 343 15.87 10.36 5.10
N THR A 344 15.48 11.58 5.43
CA THR A 344 14.13 11.82 5.97
C THR A 344 13.02 11.57 4.94
N GLN A 345 13.22 11.95 3.68
CA GLN A 345 12.19 11.75 2.65
C GLN A 345 12.03 10.28 2.27
N GLY A 346 13.08 9.46 2.48
CA GLY A 346 13.01 8.01 2.26
C GLY A 346 12.03 7.30 3.20
N THR A 347 11.80 7.82 4.41
CA THR A 347 10.96 7.14 5.42
C THR A 347 9.47 7.11 5.03
N ALA A 348 9.00 8.01 4.15
CA ALA A 348 7.60 8.01 3.71
C ALA A 348 7.20 6.71 3.00
N PHE A 349 8.13 6.05 2.31
CA PHE A 349 7.89 4.75 1.66
C PHE A 349 7.72 3.59 2.65
N VAL A 350 8.02 3.81 3.93
CA VAL A 350 7.79 2.85 5.02
C VAL A 350 6.60 3.29 5.85
N LEU A 351 6.54 4.57 6.23
CA LEU A 351 5.52 5.08 7.15
C LEU A 351 4.12 5.05 6.55
N LEU A 352 3.93 5.31 5.25
CA LEU A 352 2.62 5.23 4.62
C LEU A 352 2.03 3.81 4.60
N PRO A 353 2.75 2.78 4.10
CA PRO A 353 2.23 1.41 4.16
C PRO A 353 2.15 0.88 5.60
N THR A 354 3.11 1.17 6.48
CA THR A 354 3.02 0.77 7.90
C THR A 354 1.82 1.41 8.60
N ALA A 355 1.51 2.68 8.32
CA ALA A 355 0.28 3.32 8.80
C ALA A 355 -0.97 2.67 8.21
N ALA A 356 -0.98 2.35 6.91
CA ALA A 356 -2.11 1.65 6.29
C ALA A 356 -2.42 0.31 6.96
N PHE A 357 -1.37 -0.46 7.28
CA PHE A 357 -1.49 -1.78 7.90
C PHE A 357 -1.86 -1.69 9.39
N HIS A 358 -1.08 -0.98 10.20
CA HIS A 358 -1.24 -0.98 11.66
C HIS A 358 -2.29 0.00 12.19
N ILE A 359 -2.77 0.97 11.40
CA ILE A 359 -3.83 1.89 11.85
C ILE A 359 -5.18 1.46 11.28
N PHE A 360 -5.24 1.20 9.98
CA PHE A 360 -6.50 0.88 9.29
C PHE A 360 -6.77 -0.62 9.16
N GLY A 361 -5.80 -1.48 9.51
CA GLY A 361 -5.95 -2.93 9.52
C GLY A 361 -5.61 -3.63 8.20
N PRO A 362 -5.42 -4.96 8.24
CA PRO A 362 -4.93 -5.75 7.10
C PRO A 362 -5.98 -6.00 6.00
N ASP A 363 -7.28 -6.13 6.32
CA ASP A 363 -8.29 -6.63 5.37
C ASP A 363 -8.48 -5.72 4.14
N TYR A 364 -8.33 -4.42 4.34
CA TYR A 364 -8.45 -3.39 3.28
C TYR A 364 -7.14 -2.65 3.03
N PHE A 365 -6.00 -3.25 3.40
CA PHE A 365 -4.67 -2.65 3.31
C PHE A 365 -4.40 -2.02 1.94
N SER A 366 -4.56 -2.79 0.86
CA SER A 366 -4.21 -2.35 -0.51
C SER A 366 -5.01 -1.11 -0.94
N ASN A 367 -6.27 -1.01 -0.53
CA ASN A 367 -7.13 0.13 -0.86
C ASN A 367 -6.79 1.36 -0.01
N ASN A 368 -6.60 1.16 1.30
CA ASN A 368 -6.26 2.24 2.23
C ASN A 368 -4.86 2.82 1.94
N TYR A 369 -3.88 1.94 1.68
CA TYR A 369 -2.55 2.32 1.24
C TYR A 369 -2.59 3.06 -0.10
N GLY A 370 -3.35 2.55 -1.07
CA GLY A 370 -3.53 3.21 -2.36
C GLY A 370 -4.06 4.64 -2.20
N LEU A 371 -5.08 4.83 -1.36
CA LEU A 371 -5.63 6.14 -1.03
C LEU A 371 -4.60 7.08 -0.38
N LEU A 372 -3.85 6.61 0.61
CA LEU A 372 -2.77 7.40 1.21
C LEU A 372 -1.70 7.78 0.18
N TYR A 373 -1.30 6.84 -0.67
CA TYR A 373 -0.27 7.05 -1.68
C TYR A 373 -0.70 8.05 -2.76
N THR A 374 -2.01 8.27 -2.98
CA THR A 374 -2.49 9.31 -3.90
C THR A 374 -2.01 10.71 -3.53
N SER A 375 -1.57 10.95 -2.28
CA SER A 375 -0.91 12.20 -1.89
C SER A 375 0.30 12.52 -2.78
N PHE A 376 1.09 11.52 -3.17
CA PHE A 376 2.25 11.70 -4.05
C PHE A 376 1.82 12.13 -5.46
N SER A 377 0.74 11.54 -5.98
CA SER A 377 0.18 11.88 -7.29
C SER A 377 -0.37 13.32 -7.31
N VAL A 378 -1.08 13.71 -6.26
CA VAL A 378 -1.60 15.08 -6.09
C VAL A 378 -0.46 16.09 -6.13
N VAL A 379 0.61 15.85 -5.38
CA VAL A 379 1.77 16.75 -5.39
C VAL A 379 2.50 16.71 -6.72
N GLY A 380 2.64 15.56 -7.38
CA GLY A 380 3.26 15.46 -8.70
C GLY A 380 2.59 16.38 -9.73
N ILE A 381 1.25 16.39 -9.76
CA ILE A 381 0.47 17.24 -10.67
C ILE A 381 0.53 18.72 -10.23
N LEU A 382 0.29 19.00 -8.95
CA LEU A 382 0.27 20.37 -8.45
C LEU A 382 1.64 21.04 -8.55
N SER A 383 2.72 20.33 -8.23
CA SER A 383 4.08 20.87 -8.28
C SER A 383 4.50 21.27 -9.69
N ALA A 384 4.11 20.53 -10.72
CA ALA A 384 4.39 20.89 -12.11
C ALA A 384 3.76 22.24 -12.51
N ILE A 385 2.60 22.58 -11.92
CA ILE A 385 1.88 23.84 -12.18
C ILE A 385 2.40 24.96 -11.29
N VAL A 386 2.66 24.67 -10.00
CA VAL A 386 2.94 25.69 -8.97
C VAL A 386 4.43 26.05 -8.90
N VAL A 387 5.35 25.09 -9.04
CA VAL A 387 6.77 25.31 -8.80
C VAL A 387 7.41 26.29 -9.79
N PRO A 388 7.19 26.21 -11.12
CA PRO A 388 7.84 27.14 -12.04
C PRO A 388 7.43 28.60 -11.83
N PRO A 389 6.13 28.95 -11.69
CA PRO A 389 5.72 30.32 -11.37
C PRO A 389 6.25 30.77 -10.00
N LEU A 390 6.22 29.90 -8.99
CA LEU A 390 6.72 30.20 -7.66
C LEU A 390 8.21 30.52 -7.66
N LEU A 391 9.00 29.74 -8.41
CA LEU A 391 10.43 29.96 -8.58
C LEU A 391 10.70 31.28 -9.32
N HIS A 392 9.94 31.60 -10.36
CA HIS A 392 10.12 32.84 -11.11
C HIS A 392 9.73 34.09 -10.30
N ALA A 393 8.65 34.00 -9.51
CA ALA A 393 8.14 35.15 -8.75
C ALA A 393 8.89 35.39 -7.44
N LEU A 394 9.24 34.33 -6.70
CA LEU A 394 9.80 34.44 -5.35
C LEU A 394 11.25 33.94 -5.25
N GLY A 395 11.79 33.26 -6.27
CA GLY A 395 13.15 32.74 -6.26
C GLY A 395 13.36 31.52 -5.36
N TRP A 396 14.62 31.07 -5.31
CA TRP A 396 15.02 29.82 -4.63
C TRP A 396 14.75 29.81 -3.13
N PHE A 397 14.96 30.95 -2.45
CA PHE A 397 14.79 31.04 -1.00
C PHE A 397 13.37 30.68 -0.56
N TRP A 398 12.37 31.31 -1.17
CA TRP A 398 10.96 31.07 -0.83
C TRP A 398 10.47 29.72 -1.32
N LEU A 399 11.03 29.20 -2.42
CA LEU A 399 10.72 27.86 -2.90
C LEU A 399 11.15 26.76 -1.91
N PHE A 400 12.33 26.88 -1.29
CA PHE A 400 12.76 25.89 -0.28
C PHE A 400 12.09 26.13 1.07
N THR A 401 11.86 27.40 1.43
CA THR A 401 11.16 27.78 2.66
C THR A 401 9.71 27.29 2.66
N SER A 402 9.03 27.23 1.51
CA SER A 402 7.66 26.71 1.42
C SER A 402 7.56 25.23 1.84
N VAL A 403 8.57 24.40 1.54
CA VAL A 403 8.64 23.00 2.02
C VAL A 403 8.75 22.95 3.54
N SER A 404 9.56 23.83 4.12
CA SER A 404 9.72 23.93 5.57
C SER A 404 8.41 24.34 6.23
N ILE A 405 7.74 25.39 5.73
CA ILE A 405 6.45 25.86 6.25
C ILE A 405 5.40 24.75 6.17
N LEU A 406 5.27 24.08 5.02
CA LEU A 406 4.33 22.97 4.85
C LEU A 406 4.61 21.83 5.84
N SER A 407 5.89 21.51 6.06
CA SER A 407 6.29 20.50 7.05
C SER A 407 5.91 20.91 8.47
N LEU A 408 6.14 22.17 8.87
CA LEU A 408 5.76 22.69 10.20
C LEU A 408 4.26 22.66 10.43
N VAL A 409 3.47 23.08 9.45
CA VAL A 409 1.99 23.01 9.52
C VAL A 409 1.53 21.57 9.69
N THR A 410 2.15 20.65 8.97
CA THR A 410 1.84 19.22 9.05
C THR A 410 2.22 18.63 10.41
N ILE A 411 3.33 19.05 11.03
CA ILE A 411 3.71 18.64 12.39
C ILE A 411 2.62 19.02 13.37
N VAL A 412 2.14 20.26 13.34
CA VAL A 412 1.07 20.73 14.23
C VAL A 412 -0.18 19.87 14.07
N MET A 413 -0.56 19.56 12.83
CA MET A 413 -1.71 18.69 12.52
C MET A 413 -1.54 17.26 13.06
N VAL A 414 -0.38 16.64 12.85
CA VAL A 414 -0.08 15.28 13.33
C VAL A 414 -0.07 15.23 14.86
N ILE A 415 0.51 16.24 15.52
CA ILE A 415 0.52 16.33 16.99
C ILE A 415 -0.90 16.48 17.54
N ALA A 416 -1.71 17.36 16.95
CA ALA A 416 -3.09 17.61 17.36
C ALA A 416 -4.01 16.40 17.16
N THR A 417 -3.66 15.49 16.25
CA THR A 417 -4.48 14.32 15.93
C THR A 417 -4.23 13.17 16.91
N ASN A 418 -5.31 12.53 17.39
CA ASN A 418 -5.22 11.29 18.15
C ASN A 418 -5.16 10.08 17.21
N PHE A 419 -4.10 9.28 17.31
CA PHE A 419 -3.85 8.12 16.44
C PHE A 419 -4.55 6.85 16.89
N LYS A 420 -5.22 6.86 18.05
CA LYS A 420 -6.07 5.75 18.49
C LYS A 420 -7.43 5.85 17.79
N ILE A 421 -7.69 4.94 16.87
CA ILE A 421 -8.98 4.77 16.22
C ILE A 421 -9.63 3.54 16.86
N GLY A 422 -10.71 3.77 17.63
CA GLY A 422 -11.37 2.76 18.46
C GLY A 422 -12.35 1.87 17.71
#